data_AF-A0A382YA69-F1
#
_entry.id   AF-A0A382YA69-F1
#
_cell.length_a   1.000
_cell.length_b   1.000
_cell.length_c   1.000
_cell.angle_alpha   90.00
_cell.angle_beta   90.00
_cell.angle_gamma   90.00
#
_symmetry.space_group_name_H-M   'P 1'
#
loop_
_entity.id
_entity.type
_entity.pdbx_description
1 polymer ?
#
loop_
_entity_poly.entity_id
_entity_poly.type
_entity_poly.pdbx_seq_one_letter_code
_entity_poly.pdbx_strand_id
1 'polypeptide(L)'
;MYNGYIVQAKIRATEAKHKHVVSYFSTSWLKCTSGASTVGMQTNPTSYSQLPCTWVMADARRWVVMSQYHFQLTGYLNPYNTSLHKSWGVSYANGSTCAGNGTPKNWGGGDSRGGTCIVLTGNAVQVVSNIGDDNGRNKYLRNTIILE
;
A
#
# COMPACT_ATOMS: atom_id res chain seq x y z
N MET A 1 -4.72 -14.48 -27.97
CA MET A 1 -4.94 -14.80 -26.54
C MET A 1 -3.71 -14.59 -25.62
N TYR A 2 -2.62 -13.96 -26.06
CA TYR A 2 -1.47 -13.65 -25.18
C TYR A 2 -1.74 -12.51 -24.17
N ASN A 3 -2.55 -11.52 -24.57
CA ASN A 3 -2.82 -10.35 -23.73
C ASN A 3 -3.72 -10.66 -22.50
N GLY A 4 -4.58 -11.67 -22.56
CA GLY A 4 -5.46 -12.03 -21.44
C GLY A 4 -4.69 -12.58 -20.24
N TYR A 5 -3.69 -13.43 -20.46
CA TYR A 5 -2.83 -13.97 -19.40
C TYR A 5 -2.02 -12.89 -18.70
N ILE A 6 -1.50 -11.91 -19.45
CA ILE A 6 -0.76 -10.78 -18.89
C ILE A 6 -1.68 -9.92 -18.03
N VAL A 7 -2.90 -9.63 -18.49
CA VAL A 7 -3.89 -8.86 -17.71
C VAL A 7 -4.22 -9.58 -16.40
N GLN A 8 -4.53 -10.87 -16.46
CA GLN A 8 -4.80 -11.69 -15.28
C GLN A 8 -3.63 -11.74 -14.29
N ALA A 9 -2.39 -11.85 -14.78
CA ALA A 9 -1.20 -11.80 -13.93
C ALA A 9 -1.07 -10.45 -13.20
N LYS A 10 -1.36 -9.34 -13.89
CA LYS A 10 -1.32 -7.99 -13.30
C LYS A 10 -2.43 -7.78 -12.25
N ILE A 11 -3.64 -8.30 -12.50
CA ILE A 11 -4.75 -8.32 -11.54
C ILE A 11 -4.28 -9.07 -10.27
N ARG A 12 -3.86 -10.33 -10.41
CA ARG A 12 -3.43 -11.18 -9.30
C ARG A 12 -2.25 -10.61 -8.52
N ALA A 13 -1.27 -10.02 -9.20
CA ALA A 13 -0.14 -9.36 -8.56
C ALA A 13 -0.60 -8.15 -7.72
N THR A 14 -1.58 -7.39 -8.20
CA THR A 14 -2.14 -6.25 -7.47
C THR A 14 -2.99 -6.72 -6.28
N GLU A 15 -3.77 -7.79 -6.44
CA GLU A 15 -4.53 -8.42 -5.34
C GLU A 15 -3.61 -8.97 -4.25
N ALA A 16 -2.53 -9.66 -4.63
CA ALA A 16 -1.54 -10.17 -3.69
C ALA A 16 -0.88 -9.01 -2.92
N LYS A 17 -0.43 -7.97 -3.64
CA LYS A 17 0.09 -6.74 -3.02
C LYS A 17 -0.91 -6.12 -2.04
N HIS A 18 -2.17 -5.99 -2.43
CA HIS A 18 -3.22 -5.47 -1.56
C HIS A 18 -3.30 -6.25 -0.25
N LYS A 19 -3.37 -7.59 -0.33
CA LYS A 19 -3.40 -8.48 0.84
C LYS A 19 -2.15 -8.33 1.70
N HIS A 20 -0.97 -8.21 1.10
CA HIS A 20 0.28 -7.99 1.84
C HIS A 20 0.29 -6.64 2.58
N VAL A 21 -0.16 -5.56 1.94
CA VAL A 21 -0.24 -4.24 2.58
C VAL A 21 -1.23 -4.27 3.74
N VAL A 22 -2.42 -4.84 3.55
CA VAL A 22 -3.42 -5.02 4.62
C VAL A 22 -2.83 -5.86 5.76
N SER A 23 -2.23 -7.01 5.45
CA SER A 23 -1.62 -7.89 6.44
C SER A 23 -0.51 -7.19 7.22
N TYR A 24 0.34 -6.39 6.56
CA TYR A 24 1.40 -5.66 7.24
C TYR A 24 0.84 -4.70 8.29
N PHE A 25 -0.17 -3.90 7.95
CA PHE A 25 -0.79 -2.97 8.90
C PHE A 25 -1.47 -3.70 10.05
N SER A 26 -2.33 -4.67 9.74
CA SER A 26 -3.04 -5.45 10.77
C SER A 26 -2.08 -6.18 11.70
N THR A 27 -1.08 -6.87 11.16
CA THR A 27 -0.15 -7.67 11.98
C THR A 27 0.84 -6.81 12.76
N SER A 28 1.31 -5.69 12.20
CA SER A 28 2.22 -4.78 12.91
C SER A 28 1.49 -4.09 14.06
N TRP A 29 0.27 -3.61 13.83
CA TRP A 29 -0.53 -3.02 14.91
C TRP A 29 -0.84 -4.05 15.99
N LEU A 30 -1.33 -5.23 15.60
CA LEU A 30 -1.62 -6.33 16.53
C LEU A 30 -0.40 -6.74 17.36
N LYS A 31 0.79 -6.78 16.77
CA LYS A 31 2.03 -7.06 17.50
C LYS A 31 2.26 -6.04 18.61
N CYS A 32 2.09 -4.75 18.30
CA CYS A 32 2.29 -3.70 19.29
C CYS A 32 1.26 -3.73 20.41
N THR A 33 -0.01 -3.95 20.08
CA THR A 33 -1.07 -4.06 21.10
C THR A 33 -1.00 -5.35 21.91
N SER A 34 -0.40 -6.41 21.36
CA SER A 34 -0.15 -7.67 22.06
C SER A 34 1.14 -7.67 22.91
N GLY A 35 1.79 -6.52 23.07
CA GLY A 35 2.95 -6.36 23.96
C GLY A 35 4.32 -6.61 23.34
N ALA A 36 4.45 -6.70 22.01
CA ALA A 36 5.75 -6.70 21.37
C ALA A 36 6.46 -5.35 21.59
N SER A 37 7.79 -5.36 21.70
CA SER A 37 8.58 -4.14 21.85
C SER A 37 8.79 -3.40 20.53
N THR A 38 8.82 -4.11 19.40
CA THR A 38 9.10 -3.53 18.08
C THR A 38 8.30 -4.17 16.94
N VAL A 39 8.19 -3.44 15.84
CA VAL A 39 7.77 -3.95 14.53
C VAL A 39 8.82 -3.69 13.47
N GLY A 40 8.96 -4.62 12.53
CA GLY A 40 9.94 -4.54 11.47
C GLY A 40 9.51 -3.64 10.33
N MET A 41 10.41 -2.80 9.84
CA MET A 41 10.18 -1.96 8.65
C MET A 41 11.49 -1.69 7.92
N GLN A 42 11.48 -1.77 6.59
CA GLN A 42 12.60 -1.31 5.76
C GLN A 42 12.57 0.22 5.64
N THR A 43 13.57 0.89 6.22
CA THR A 43 13.67 2.36 6.28
C THR A 43 14.62 2.92 5.22
N ASN A 44 15.51 2.10 4.67
CA ASN A 44 16.42 2.46 3.58
C ASN A 44 16.73 1.22 2.70
N PRO A 45 17.43 1.37 1.56
CA PRO A 45 17.65 0.28 0.62
C PRO A 45 18.41 -0.94 1.16
N THR A 46 19.19 -0.79 2.23
CA THR A 46 20.09 -1.83 2.73
C THR A 46 19.80 -2.27 4.17
N SER A 47 18.94 -1.58 4.91
CA SER A 47 18.66 -1.90 6.30
C SER A 47 17.17 -2.10 6.61
N TYR A 48 16.93 -3.13 7.43
CA TYR A 48 15.64 -3.43 8.03
C TYR A 48 15.66 -3.00 9.49
N SER A 49 14.88 -1.98 9.82
CA SER A 49 14.83 -1.38 11.16
C SER A 49 13.76 -2.03 12.03
N GLN A 50 13.99 -2.00 13.34
CA GLN A 50 13.01 -2.35 14.37
C GLN A 50 12.45 -1.05 14.94
N LEU A 51 11.20 -0.74 14.62
CA LEU A 51 10.52 0.45 15.11
C LEU A 51 9.90 0.16 16.48
N PRO A 52 10.16 0.98 17.52
CA PRO A 52 9.54 0.81 18.82
C PRO A 52 8.01 0.87 18.72
N CYS A 53 7.32 -0.08 19.36
CA CYS A 53 5.86 -0.09 19.40
C CYS A 53 5.29 1.12 20.13
N THR A 54 6.00 1.66 21.12
CA THR A 54 5.64 2.94 21.77
C THR A 54 5.57 4.09 20.77
N TRP A 55 6.45 4.11 19.76
CA TRP A 55 6.44 5.12 18.72
C TRP A 55 5.35 4.87 17.68
N VAL A 56 5.18 3.62 17.23
CA VAL A 56 4.12 3.24 16.28
C VAL A 56 2.73 3.58 16.79
N MET A 57 2.47 3.31 18.07
CA MET A 57 1.18 3.57 18.69
C MET A 57 0.97 5.06 19.01
N ALA A 58 2.03 5.80 19.37
CA ALA A 58 1.94 7.23 19.66
C ALA A 58 1.80 8.11 18.40
N ASP A 59 2.37 7.69 17.27
CA ASP A 59 2.37 8.45 16.01
C ASP A 59 2.04 7.55 14.81
N ALA A 60 0.80 7.05 14.81
CA ALA A 60 0.28 6.21 13.72
C ALA A 60 0.38 6.89 12.35
N ARG A 61 0.26 8.24 12.29
CA ARG A 61 0.41 9.01 11.05
C ARG A 61 1.80 8.84 10.48
N ARG A 62 2.84 9.08 11.28
CA ARG A 62 4.21 8.96 10.80
C ARG A 62 4.56 7.51 10.45
N TRP A 63 4.07 6.53 11.22
CA TRP A 63 4.23 5.12 10.86
C TRP A 63 3.60 4.77 9.50
N VAL A 64 2.37 5.19 9.25
CA VAL A 64 1.67 4.96 7.97
C VAL A 64 2.37 5.65 6.80
N VAL A 65 2.77 6.91 6.97
CA VAL A 65 3.54 7.65 5.95
C VAL A 65 4.86 6.96 5.65
N MET A 66 5.58 6.47 6.67
CA MET A 66 6.84 5.77 6.47
C MET A 66 6.67 4.40 5.80
N SER A 67 5.54 3.73 6.04
CA SER A 67 5.23 2.42 5.47
C SER A 67 5.16 2.45 3.94
N GLN A 68 4.81 3.58 3.31
CA GLN A 68 4.88 3.68 1.85
C GLN A 68 6.32 3.44 1.34
N TYR A 69 7.33 3.95 2.04
CA TYR A 69 8.73 3.79 1.66
C TYR A 69 9.18 2.36 1.89
N HIS A 70 8.70 1.71 2.96
CA HIS A 70 8.93 0.28 3.17
C HIS A 70 8.51 -0.56 1.96
N PHE A 71 7.29 -0.33 1.45
CA PHE A 71 6.79 -1.06 0.28
C PHE A 71 7.56 -0.72 -1.01
N GLN A 72 7.99 0.53 -1.17
CA GLN A 72 8.80 0.95 -2.31
C GLN A 72 10.20 0.31 -2.30
N LEU A 73 10.80 0.17 -1.13
CA LEU A 73 12.12 -0.42 -0.93
C LEU A 73 12.08 -1.95 -1.03
N THR A 74 10.96 -2.58 -0.64
CA THR A 74 10.75 -4.03 -0.73
C THR A 74 10.21 -4.50 -2.08
N GLY A 75 10.13 -3.61 -3.08
CA GLY A 75 9.84 -3.99 -4.47
C GLY A 75 8.36 -4.15 -4.81
N TYR A 76 7.44 -3.56 -4.04
CA TYR A 76 6.01 -3.55 -4.37
C TYR A 76 5.70 -2.53 -5.47
N LEU A 77 6.10 -2.86 -6.70
CA LEU A 77 5.89 -2.05 -7.90
C LEU A 77 4.43 -2.05 -8.38
N ASN A 78 4.13 -1.21 -9.36
CA ASN A 78 2.85 -1.23 -10.08
C ASN A 78 2.94 -2.25 -11.24
N PRO A 79 2.16 -3.36 -11.24
CA PRO A 79 2.23 -4.37 -12.29
C PRO A 79 1.75 -3.88 -13.66
N TYR A 80 0.90 -2.85 -13.72
CA TYR A 80 0.42 -2.27 -14.97
C TYR A 80 1.44 -1.31 -15.59
N ASN A 81 2.36 -0.79 -14.78
CA ASN A 81 3.38 0.12 -15.24
C ASN A 81 4.63 0.03 -14.35
N THR A 82 5.54 -0.87 -14.73
CA THR A 82 6.80 -1.13 -14.03
C THR A 82 7.88 -0.10 -14.34
N SER A 83 7.67 0.73 -15.36
CA SER A 83 8.59 1.82 -15.76
C SER A 83 8.33 3.12 -15.00
N LEU A 84 7.20 3.22 -14.29
CA LEU A 84 6.92 4.34 -13.41
C LEU A 84 7.76 4.27 -12.13
N HIS A 85 7.92 5.43 -11.50
CA HIS A 85 8.58 5.58 -10.21
C HIS A 85 8.00 4.59 -9.17
N LYS A 86 8.84 4.00 -8.30
CA LYS A 86 8.39 2.98 -7.32
C LYS A 86 7.22 3.46 -6.44
N SER A 87 7.13 4.78 -6.25
CA SER A 87 6.04 5.44 -5.53
C SER A 87 4.65 5.29 -6.14
N TRP A 88 4.49 4.73 -7.34
CA TRP A 88 3.18 4.41 -7.92
C TRP A 88 2.71 2.99 -7.62
N GLY A 89 3.54 2.19 -6.94
CA GLY A 89 3.21 0.85 -6.48
C GLY A 89 2.37 0.86 -5.21
N VAL A 90 2.89 1.50 -4.16
CA VAL A 90 2.20 1.79 -2.88
C VAL A 90 2.53 3.22 -2.45
N SER A 91 1.50 4.01 -2.15
CA SER A 91 1.65 5.44 -1.83
C SER A 91 0.76 5.84 -0.66
N TYR A 92 1.22 6.80 0.15
CA TYR A 92 0.37 7.46 1.12
C TYR A 92 -0.48 8.55 0.44
N ALA A 93 -1.72 8.73 0.88
CA ALA A 93 -2.60 9.75 0.33
C ALA A 93 -2.14 11.19 0.64
N ASN A 94 -1.37 11.76 -0.30
CA ASN A 94 -0.83 13.13 -0.26
C ASN A 94 -1.24 14.01 -1.47
N GLY A 95 -2.14 13.53 -2.33
CA GLY A 95 -2.72 14.29 -3.45
C GLY A 95 -2.11 14.03 -4.84
N SER A 96 -0.84 13.62 -4.95
CA SER A 96 -0.16 13.45 -6.26
C SER A 96 -0.26 12.04 -6.84
N THR A 97 -0.23 11.02 -5.98
CA THR A 97 -0.29 9.59 -6.36
C THR A 97 -1.61 8.93 -5.94
N CYS A 98 -2.35 9.61 -5.07
CA CYS A 98 -3.61 9.17 -4.50
C CYS A 98 -4.54 10.38 -4.40
N ALA A 99 -5.79 10.21 -4.80
CA ALA A 99 -6.85 11.17 -4.50
C ALA A 99 -7.17 11.17 -2.99
N GLY A 100 -7.84 12.22 -2.51
CA GLY A 100 -8.20 12.36 -1.10
C GLY A 100 -9.08 11.23 -0.54
N ASN A 101 -9.80 10.50 -1.41
CA ASN A 101 -10.59 9.31 -1.08
C ASN A 101 -9.79 7.97 -1.16
N GLY A 102 -8.47 8.07 -1.27
CA GLY A 102 -7.57 6.93 -1.40
C GLY A 102 -7.55 6.28 -2.79
N THR A 103 -8.23 6.81 -3.81
CA THR A 103 -8.12 6.21 -5.15
C THR A 103 -6.71 6.43 -5.74
N PRO A 104 -6.00 5.38 -6.19
CA PRO A 104 -4.72 5.53 -6.87
C PRO A 104 -4.86 6.33 -8.16
N LYS A 105 -4.05 7.37 -8.32
CA LYS A 105 -4.02 8.23 -9.50
C LYS A 105 -2.84 7.86 -10.38
N ASN A 106 -2.87 8.24 -11.65
CA ASN A 106 -1.72 8.28 -12.55
C ASN A 106 -1.28 9.75 -12.76
N TRP A 107 -0.14 9.97 -13.41
CA TRP A 107 0.41 11.31 -13.66
C TRP A 107 -0.57 12.26 -14.39
N GLY A 108 -1.44 11.72 -15.25
CA GLY A 108 -2.46 12.48 -15.97
C GLY A 108 -3.73 12.78 -15.16
N GLY A 109 -3.73 12.48 -13.85
CA GLY A 109 -4.91 12.68 -13.01
C GLY A 109 -6.04 11.68 -13.26
N GLY A 110 -5.83 10.63 -14.07
CA GLY A 110 -6.73 9.49 -14.17
C GLY A 110 -6.47 8.45 -13.08
N ASP A 111 -7.25 7.37 -13.05
CA ASP A 111 -7.04 6.29 -12.09
C ASP A 111 -5.87 5.39 -12.52
N SER A 112 -5.03 4.98 -11.57
CA SER A 112 -3.87 4.11 -11.83
C SER A 112 -4.19 2.67 -11.48
N ARG A 113 -4.41 1.85 -12.50
CA ARG A 113 -4.45 0.39 -12.35
C ARG A 113 -3.12 -0.11 -11.81
N GLY A 114 -3.17 -1.12 -10.95
CA GLY A 114 -2.03 -1.64 -10.22
C GLY A 114 -1.54 -0.77 -9.08
N GLY A 115 -2.04 0.47 -8.93
CA GLY A 115 -1.69 1.34 -7.82
C GLY A 115 -2.34 0.88 -6.52
N THR A 116 -1.71 1.23 -5.39
CA THR A 116 -2.27 1.01 -4.05
C THR A 116 -2.04 2.26 -3.21
N CYS A 117 -3.08 2.73 -2.57
CA CYS A 117 -3.05 3.89 -1.70
C CYS A 117 -3.33 3.47 -0.27
N ILE A 118 -2.62 4.11 0.64
CA ILE A 118 -2.81 3.98 2.07
C ILE A 118 -3.28 5.34 2.59
N VAL A 119 -4.42 5.35 3.28
CA VAL A 119 -5.03 6.54 3.86
C VAL A 119 -5.13 6.32 5.36
N LEU A 120 -4.71 7.29 6.16
CA LEU A 120 -5.04 7.33 7.58
C LEU A 120 -6.25 8.25 7.78
N THR A 121 -7.33 7.71 8.35
CA THR A 121 -8.56 8.45 8.64
C THR A 121 -8.95 8.17 10.08
N GLY A 122 -8.80 9.16 10.97
CA GLY A 122 -8.96 8.95 12.41
C GLY A 122 -7.98 7.89 12.92
N ASN A 123 -8.52 6.88 13.58
CA ASN A 123 -7.79 5.70 14.07
C ASN A 123 -7.85 4.52 13.07
N ALA A 124 -8.05 4.75 11.77
CA ALA A 124 -8.16 3.68 10.81
C ALA A 124 -7.24 3.86 9.61
N VAL A 125 -6.56 2.78 9.21
CA VAL A 125 -5.81 2.70 7.96
C VAL A 125 -6.69 2.10 6.89
N GLN A 126 -6.97 2.86 5.83
CA GLN A 126 -7.64 2.35 4.64
C GLN A 126 -6.60 2.00 3.59
N VAL A 127 -6.72 0.81 3.02
CA VAL A 127 -5.92 0.35 1.87
C VAL A 127 -6.85 0.26 0.67
N VAL A 128 -6.50 0.96 -0.40
CA VAL A 128 -7.30 1.02 -1.62
C VAL A 128 -6.41 0.66 -2.81
N SER A 129 -6.75 -0.39 -3.54
CA SER A 129 -6.02 -0.79 -4.76
C SER A 129 -6.94 -0.81 -5.96
N ASN A 130 -6.48 -0.26 -7.08
CA ASN A 130 -7.18 -0.43 -8.36
C ASN A 130 -6.61 -1.66 -9.07
N ILE A 131 -7.27 -2.80 -8.94
CA ILE A 131 -6.85 -4.05 -9.58
C ILE A 131 -7.18 -4.06 -11.08
N GLY A 132 -8.13 -3.25 -11.52
CA GLY A 132 -8.68 -3.31 -12.87
C GLY A 132 -9.46 -4.61 -13.15
N ASP A 133 -9.99 -4.72 -14.35
CA ASP A 133 -10.64 -5.95 -14.85
C ASP A 133 -10.05 -6.41 -16.19
N ASP A 134 -10.55 -7.54 -16.69
CA ASP A 134 -10.15 -8.13 -17.98
C ASP A 134 -10.44 -7.24 -19.19
N ASN A 135 -11.39 -6.30 -19.05
CA ASN A 135 -11.77 -5.35 -20.08
C ASN A 135 -10.99 -4.03 -19.97
N GLY A 136 -10.05 -3.94 -19.03
CA GLY A 136 -9.24 -2.77 -18.78
C GLY A 136 -9.95 -1.64 -18.04
N ARG A 137 -11.13 -1.89 -17.48
CA ARG A 137 -11.88 -0.95 -16.63
C ARG A 137 -11.28 -0.92 -15.22
N ASN A 138 -11.63 0.11 -14.45
CA ASN A 138 -11.21 0.21 -13.06
C ASN A 138 -12.06 -0.69 -12.17
N LYS A 139 -11.40 -1.39 -11.24
CA LYS A 139 -12.04 -2.20 -10.22
C LYS A 139 -11.23 -2.08 -8.95
N TYR A 140 -11.90 -1.82 -7.83
CA TYR A 140 -11.26 -1.41 -6.59
C TYR A 140 -11.40 -2.47 -5.50
N LEU A 141 -10.29 -2.75 -4.82
CA LEU A 141 -10.29 -3.40 -3.51
C LEU A 141 -10.15 -2.33 -2.43
N ARG A 142 -10.91 -2.49 -1.34
CA ARG A 142 -10.88 -1.58 -0.19
C ARG A 142 -10.92 -2.39 1.09
N ASN A 143 -9.96 -2.14 1.97
CA ASN A 143 -9.92 -2.70 3.31
C ASN A 143 -9.66 -1.59 4.32
N THR A 144 -10.30 -1.68 5.48
CA THR A 144 -10.10 -0.76 6.60
C THR A 144 -9.55 -1.56 7.78
N ILE A 145 -8.45 -1.09 8.35
CA ILE A 145 -7.80 -1.65 9.53
C ILE A 145 -8.00 -0.63 10.65
N ILE A 146 -8.71 -1.03 11.71
CA ILE A 146 -8.90 -0.20 12.90
C ILE A 146 -7.67 -0.33 13.80
N LEU A 147 -7.17 0.82 14.26
CA LEU A 147 -6.05 0.98 15.18
C LEU A 147 -6.63 1.22 16.58
N GLU A 148 -7.07 0.15 17.23
CA GLU A 148 -7.54 0.10 18.62
C GLU A 148 -6.49 -0.52 19.54
#